data_AF-A0A9D7H7K2-F1
#
_entry.id   AF-A0A9D7H7K2-F1
#
_cell.length_a   1.000
_cell.length_b   1.000
_cell.length_c   1.000
_cell.angle_alpha   90.00
_cell.angle_beta   90.00
_cell.angle_gamma   90.00
#
_symmetry.space_group_name_H-M   'P 1'
#
loop_
_entity.id
_entity.type
_entity.pdbx_description
1 polymer ?
#
loop_
_entity_poly.entity_id
_entity_poly.type
_entity_poly.pdbx_seq_one_letter_code
_entity_poly.pdbx_strand_id
1 'polypeptide(L)'
;MARVLIAEKGLHCSLRIGMYADRQDVQESVAWGSSLLTWRARHAASALSQGHGSNLESTVAAIRDAIVKELEKPTSDVRGAFPAKSPDA
;
A
#
# COMPACT_ATOMS: atom_id res chain seq x y z
N MET A 1 -3.87 1.82 -10.58
CA MET A 1 -5.15 1.48 -9.95
C MET A 1 -4.85 0.44 -8.89
N ALA A 2 -5.20 0.72 -7.65
CA ALA A 2 -5.04 -0.19 -6.52
C ALA A 2 -6.41 -0.39 -5.87
N ARG A 3 -6.82 -1.65 -5.68
CA ARG A 3 -8.03 -1.99 -4.91
C ARG A 3 -7.59 -2.78 -3.70
N VAL A 4 -8.11 -2.39 -2.54
CA VAL A 4 -7.94 -3.16 -1.31
C VAL A 4 -9.28 -3.55 -0.76
N LEU A 5 -9.37 -4.82 -0.42
CA LEU A 5 -10.55 -5.47 0.12
C LEU A 5 -10.14 -6.06 1.46
N ILE A 6 -10.92 -5.78 2.50
CA ILE A 6 -10.81 -6.47 3.76
C ILE A 6 -11.85 -7.59 3.70
N ALA A 7 -11.38 -8.82 3.54
CA ALA A 7 -12.23 -10.01 3.40
C ALA A 7 -11.52 -11.19 4.07
N GLU A 8 -12.29 -12.16 4.55
CA GLU A 8 -11.74 -13.42 5.11
C GLU A 8 -10.64 -13.24 6.19
N LYS A 9 -10.77 -12.24 7.06
CA LYS A 9 -9.77 -11.88 8.09
C LYS A 9 -8.39 -11.48 7.53
N GLY A 10 -8.30 -11.22 6.22
CA GLY A 10 -7.09 -10.82 5.52
C GLY A 10 -7.27 -9.51 4.75
N LEU A 11 -6.16 -8.95 4.31
CA LEU A 11 -6.12 -7.79 3.42
C LEU A 11 -5.77 -8.26 2.01
N HIS A 12 -6.75 -8.23 1.11
CA HIS A 12 -6.57 -8.57 -0.29
C HIS A 12 -6.27 -7.30 -1.07
N CYS A 13 -5.16 -7.28 -1.80
CA CYS A 13 -4.76 -6.15 -2.63
C CYS A 13 -4.63 -6.59 -4.09
N SER A 14 -5.26 -5.87 -5.02
CA SER A 14 -5.00 -6.01 -6.44
C SER A 14 -4.36 -4.74 -6.98
N LEU A 15 -3.18 -4.88 -7.58
CA LEU A 15 -2.38 -3.78 -8.13
C LEU A 15 -2.23 -3.97 -9.64
N ARG A 16 -2.56 -2.93 -10.41
CA ARG A 16 -2.27 -2.91 -11.85
C ARG A 16 -0.81 -2.50 -12.09
N ILE A 17 0.09 -3.48 -12.13
CA ILE A 17 1.50 -3.29 -12.45
C ILE A 17 1.66 -2.93 -13.94
N GLY A 18 2.59 -2.03 -14.26
CA GLY A 18 2.82 -1.49 -15.61
C GLY A 18 1.97 -0.27 -15.94
N MET A 19 1.27 0.33 -14.95
CA MET A 19 0.47 1.54 -15.18
C MET A 19 1.33 2.76 -15.52
N TYR A 20 2.58 2.77 -15.04
CA TYR A 20 3.54 3.86 -15.26
C TYR A 20 4.58 3.51 -16.31
N ALA A 21 4.43 2.37 -17.02
CA ALA A 21 5.41 1.91 -18.01
C ALA A 21 5.63 2.91 -19.16
N ASP A 22 4.59 3.64 -19.56
CA ASP A 22 4.65 4.65 -20.63
C ASP A 22 5.17 6.02 -20.13
N ARG A 23 5.49 6.14 -18.84
CA ARG A 23 5.97 7.38 -18.23
C ARG A 23 7.43 7.26 -17.82
N GLN A 24 8.31 7.86 -18.61
CA GLN A 24 9.75 7.88 -18.33
C GLN A 24 10.14 8.70 -17.09
N ASP A 25 9.26 9.61 -16.64
CA ASP A 25 9.49 10.48 -15.49
C ASP A 25 9.08 9.83 -14.15
N VAL A 26 8.51 8.63 -14.18
CA VAL A 26 7.98 7.96 -12.99
C VAL A 26 8.63 6.59 -12.80
N GLN A 27 9.45 6.46 -11.76
CA GLN A 27 9.84 5.14 -11.28
C GLN A 27 8.65 4.47 -10.63
N GLU A 28 8.15 3.40 -11.25
CA GLU A 28 6.94 2.71 -10.78
C GLU A 28 7.06 2.23 -9.33
N SER A 29 8.23 1.74 -8.91
CA SER A 29 8.51 1.36 -7.51
C SER A 29 8.34 2.53 -6.53
N VAL A 30 8.87 3.71 -6.89
CA VAL A 30 8.75 4.93 -6.09
C VAL A 30 7.32 5.46 -6.11
N ALA A 31 6.65 5.41 -7.26
CA ALA A 31 5.26 5.83 -7.38
C ALA A 31 4.32 4.97 -6.53
N TRP A 32 4.51 3.65 -6.51
CA TRP A 32 3.75 2.76 -5.63
C TRP A 32 4.02 3.08 -4.15
N GLY A 33 5.28 3.33 -3.78
CA GLY A 33 5.64 3.74 -2.42
C GLY A 33 5.00 5.07 -2.00
N SER A 34 5.26 6.14 -2.75
CA SER A 34 4.78 7.49 -2.43
C SER A 34 3.27 7.65 -2.59
N SER A 35 2.66 7.04 -3.60
CA SER A 35 1.24 7.31 -3.90
C SER A 35 0.32 6.43 -3.07
N LEU A 36 0.69 5.17 -2.80
CA LEU A 36 -0.21 4.26 -2.09
C LEU A 36 0.02 4.32 -0.58
N LEU A 37 1.28 4.20 -0.12
CA LEU A 37 1.55 4.11 1.32
C LEU A 37 1.44 5.47 2.01
N THR A 38 2.02 6.52 1.44
CA THR A 38 2.02 7.85 2.09
C THR A 38 0.62 8.45 2.18
N TRP A 39 -0.19 8.36 1.12
CA TRP A 39 -1.58 8.85 1.15
C TRP A 39 -2.44 8.06 2.14
N ARG A 40 -2.29 6.74 2.20
CA ARG A 40 -3.04 5.90 3.13
C ARG A 40 -2.67 6.14 4.58
N ALA A 41 -1.38 6.29 4.88
CA ALA A 41 -0.93 6.61 6.22
C ALA A 41 -1.50 7.96 6.69
N ARG A 42 -1.46 8.97 5.82
CA ARG A 42 -2.04 10.30 6.12
C ARG A 42 -3.56 10.24 6.28
N HIS A 43 -4.26 9.48 5.43
CA HIS A 43 -5.71 9.34 5.51
C HIS A 43 -6.15 8.59 6.77
N ALA A 44 -5.45 7.50 7.12
CA ALA A 44 -5.68 6.77 8.36
C ALA A 44 -5.40 7.63 9.60
N ALA A 45 -4.28 8.37 9.62
CA ALA A 45 -3.97 9.27 10.71
C ALA A 45 -5.00 10.40 10.86
N SER A 46 -5.48 10.95 9.74
CA SER A 46 -6.53 11.97 9.75
C SER A 46 -7.85 11.42 10.29
N ALA A 47 -8.27 10.22 9.88
CA ALA A 47 -9.46 9.56 10.39
C ALA A 47 -9.36 9.25 11.89
N LEU A 48 -8.19 8.75 12.35
CA LEU A 48 -7.93 8.47 13.77
C LEU A 48 -7.90 9.75 14.61
N SER A 49 -7.36 10.84 14.07
CA SER A 49 -7.36 12.13 14.74
C SER A 49 -8.78 12.69 14.90
N GLN A 50 -9.60 12.60 13.84
CA GLN A 50 -10.99 13.09 13.86
C GLN A 50 -11.91 12.22 14.73
N GLY A 51 -11.74 10.90 14.69
CA GLY A 51 -12.62 9.96 15.42
C GLY A 51 -12.22 9.69 16.87
N HIS A 52 -10.91 9.74 17.17
CA HIS A 52 -10.37 9.33 18.47
C HIS A 52 -9.52 10.41 19.16
N GLY A 53 -9.43 11.62 18.60
CA GLY A 53 -8.66 12.73 19.17
C GLY A 53 -7.14 12.49 19.19
N SER A 54 -6.66 11.52 18.40
CA SER A 54 -5.23 11.19 18.33
C SER A 54 -4.42 12.31 17.65
N ASN A 55 -3.17 12.50 18.08
CA ASN A 55 -2.28 13.45 17.43
C ASN A 55 -1.88 12.90 16.04
N LEU A 56 -2.07 13.73 15.01
CA LEU A 56 -1.84 13.35 13.62
C LEU A 56 -0.39 12.94 13.36
N GLU A 57 0.58 13.71 13.85
CA GLU A 57 2.01 13.50 13.61
C GLU A 57 2.51 12.22 14.28
N SER A 58 2.12 12.00 15.54
CA SER A 58 2.48 10.77 16.25
C SER A 58 1.85 9.54 15.62
N THR A 59 0.63 9.66 15.09
CA THR A 59 -0.07 8.57 14.40
C THR A 59 0.60 8.24 13.06
N VAL A 60 0.98 9.24 12.27
CA VAL A 60 1.74 9.04 11.03
C VAL A 60 3.09 8.39 11.31
N ALA A 61 3.80 8.82 12.36
CA ALA A 61 5.06 8.22 12.77
C ALA A 61 4.89 6.75 13.16
N ALA A 62 3.88 6.43 13.98
CA ALA A 62 3.58 5.05 14.37
C ALA A 62 3.24 4.14 13.18
N ILE A 63 2.48 4.65 12.20
CA ILE A 63 2.16 3.91 10.97
C ILE A 63 3.43 3.66 10.14
N ARG A 64 4.31 4.66 10.02
CA ARG A 64 5.59 4.53 9.32
C ARG A 64 6.43 3.42 9.95
N ASP A 65 6.59 3.44 11.27
CA ASP A 65 7.44 2.48 11.98
C ASP A 65 6.90 1.06 11.85
N ALA A 66 5.57 0.89 11.93
CA ALA A 66 4.93 -0.39 11.69
C ALA A 66 5.19 -0.93 10.27
N ILE A 67 5.10 -0.06 9.25
CA ILE A 67 5.39 -0.44 7.86
C ILE A 67 6.87 -0.84 7.68
N VAL A 68 7.81 -0.04 8.19
CA VAL A 68 9.25 -0.33 8.09
C VAL A 68 9.58 -1.66 8.75
N LYS A 69 9.05 -1.89 9.96
CA LYS A 69 9.26 -3.15 10.69
C LYS A 69 8.72 -4.37 9.92
N GLU A 70 7.56 -4.25 9.30
CA GLU A 70 6.99 -5.32 8.48
C GLU A 70 7.78 -5.55 7.19
N LEU A 71 8.36 -4.51 6.60
CA LEU A 71 9.23 -4.64 5.42
C LEU A 71 10.59 -5.28 5.75
N GLU A 72 11.18 -4.94 6.89
CA GLU A 72 12.45 -5.51 7.35
C GLU A 72 12.31 -6.94 7.86
N LYS A 73 11.19 -7.23 8.55
CA LYS A 73 10.88 -8.54 9.10
C LYS A 73 9.42 -8.90 8.79
N PRO A 74 9.16 -9.46 7.59
CA PRO A 74 7.82 -9.88 7.19
C PRO A 74 7.25 -10.83 8.22
N THR A 75 6.11 -10.48 8.80
CA THR A 75 5.39 -11.34 9.75
C THR A 75 4.42 -12.27 9.04
N SER A 76 4.11 -11.97 7.77
CA SER A 76 3.20 -12.74 6.93
C SER A 76 3.83 -13.02 5.56
N ASP A 77 3.61 -14.24 5.05
CA ASP A 77 3.99 -14.58 3.68
C ASP A 77 3.17 -13.77 2.67
N VAL A 78 3.85 -13.26 1.63
CA VAL A 78 3.18 -12.61 0.50
C VAL A 78 2.41 -13.68 -0.29
N ARG A 79 1.07 -13.60 -0.25
CA ARG A 79 0.18 -14.46 -1.04
C ARG A 79 -0.37 -13.70 -2.24
N GLY A 80 -0.07 -14.20 -3.44
CA GLY A 80 -0.53 -13.63 -4.70
C GLY A 80 0.44 -13.97 -5.84
N ALA A 81 -0.04 -13.90 -7.09
CA ALA A 81 0.77 -14.15 -8.27
C ALA A 81 0.50 -13.07 -9.32
N PHE A 82 1.55 -12.68 -10.05
CA PHE A 82 1.36 -11.97 -11.31
C PHE A 82 0.98 -13.00 -12.37
N PRO A 83 -0.25 -12.96 -12.93
CA PRO A 83 -0.64 -13.95 -13.94
C PRO A 83 0.28 -13.80 -15.15
N ALA A 84 0.94 -14.89 -15.54
CA ALA A 84 1.67 -14.94 -16.80
C ALA A 84 0.69 -14.62 -17.94
N LYS A 85 1.14 -13.84 -18.93
CA LYS A 85 0.37 -13.56 -20.15
C LYS A 85 -0.13 -14.90 -20.72
N SER A 86 -1.45 -15.09 -20.80
CA SER A 86 -2.00 -16.23 -21.52
C SER A 86 -1.64 -16.08 -23.01
N PRO A 87 -1.17 -17.14 -23.71
CA PRO A 87 -0.76 -17.03 -25.12
C PRO A 87 -1.90 -16.85 -26.13
N ASP A 88 -3.18 -16.85 -25.73
CA ASP A 88 -4.30 -16.76 -26.67
C ASP A 88 -5.25 -15.61 -26.31
N ALA A 89 -5.09 -14.48 -27.02
CA ALA A 89 -6.10 -13.43 -27.18
C ALA A 89 -5.81 -12.63 -28.46
#